data_AF-A0A1G2MNI8-F1
#
_entry.id   AF-A0A1G2MNI8-F1
#
_cell.length_a   1.000
_cell.length_b   1.000
_cell.length_c   1.000
_cell.angle_alpha   90.00
_cell.angle_beta   90.00
_cell.angle_gamma   90.00
#
_symmetry.space_group_name_H-M   'P 1'
#
loop_
_entity.id
_entity.type
_entity.pdbx_description
1 polymer ?
#
loop_
_entity_poly.entity_id
_entity_poly.type
_entity_poly.pdbx_seq_one_letter_code
_entity_poly.pdbx_strand_id
1 'polypeptide(L)'
;MKVEQNLTENEEKALVGLIFNSISFGTTEEIFGELNEHGIERLNLLRSIMAKFIRKFSLEKQLDEQTLLLLGMDEFLTDDILKSFSAGNNNHLKKRADYFLNRKA
;
A
#
# COMPACT_ATOMS: atom_id res chain seq x y z
N MET A 1 -8.57 -28.93 26.37
CA MET A 1 -9.09 -27.59 26.03
C MET A 1 -8.61 -27.27 24.62
N LYS A 2 -9.49 -27.19 23.62
CA LYS A 2 -9.09 -26.70 22.30
C LYS A 2 -9.05 -25.18 22.40
N VAL A 3 -7.87 -24.60 22.18
CA VAL A 3 -7.75 -23.16 21.99
C VAL A 3 -8.49 -22.85 20.69
N GLU A 4 -9.48 -21.96 20.71
CA GLU A 4 -10.07 -21.44 19.49
C GLU A 4 -8.95 -20.79 18.66
N GLN A 5 -8.70 -21.32 17.47
CA GLN A 5 -7.63 -20.85 16.57
C GLN A 5 -8.06 -19.63 15.74
N ASN A 6 -9.26 -19.12 15.96
CA ASN A 6 -9.79 -17.98 15.21
C ASN A 6 -9.53 -16.69 15.96
N LEU A 7 -9.13 -15.65 15.22
CA LEU A 7 -9.03 -14.30 15.75
C LEU A 7 -10.44 -13.78 16.09
N THR A 8 -10.53 -13.00 17.16
CA THR A 8 -11.69 -12.15 17.42
C THR A 8 -11.74 -11.01 16.41
N GLU A 9 -12.91 -10.40 16.21
CA GLU A 9 -13.07 -9.26 15.28
C GLU A 9 -12.08 -8.11 15.56
N ASN A 10 -11.78 -7.84 16.84
CA ASN A 10 -10.82 -6.82 17.23
C ASN A 10 -9.38 -7.20 16.86
N GLU A 11 -9.02 -8.48 16.99
CA GLU A 11 -7.72 -8.99 16.58
C GLU A 11 -7.58 -9.00 15.05
N GLU A 12 -8.65 -9.32 14.31
CA GLU A 12 -8.67 -9.21 12.84
C GLU A 12 -8.46 -7.76 12.39
N LYS A 13 -9.18 -6.81 13.00
CA LYS A 13 -9.01 -5.37 12.72
C LYS A 13 -7.59 -4.90 13.04
N ALA A 14 -7.05 -5.32 14.18
CA ALA A 14 -5.67 -4.99 14.57
C ALA A 14 -4.66 -5.57 13.57
N LEU A 15 -4.84 -6.82 13.12
CA LEU A 15 -3.98 -7.45 12.14
C LEU A 15 -4.03 -6.71 10.78
N VAL A 16 -5.22 -6.33 10.31
CA VAL A 16 -5.36 -5.52 9.09
C VAL A 16 -4.63 -4.18 9.25
N GLY A 17 -4.76 -3.52 10.39
CA GLY A 17 -4.04 -2.27 10.70
C GLY A 17 -2.51 -2.45 10.70
N LEU A 18 -2.01 -3.55 11.27
CA LEU A 18 -0.57 -3.87 11.25
C LEU A 18 -0.05 -4.11 9.84
N ILE A 19 -0.81 -4.82 9.01
CA ILE A 19 -0.46 -5.06 7.60
C ILE A 19 -0.47 -3.74 6.83
N PHE A 20 -1.51 -2.92 7.00
CA PHE A 20 -1.61 -1.60 6.37
C PHE A 20 -0.41 -0.73 6.72
N ASN A 21 -0.07 -0.62 8.01
CA ASN A 21 1.06 0.18 8.47
C ASN A 21 2.39 -0.38 7.94
N SER A 22 2.55 -1.70 7.91
CA SER A 22 3.75 -2.35 7.37
C SER A 22 3.95 -2.03 5.89
N ILE A 23 2.88 -2.07 5.09
CA ILE A 23 2.94 -1.72 3.66
C ILE A 23 3.22 -0.23 3.49
N SER A 24 2.53 0.65 4.22
CA SER A 24 2.69 2.10 4.11
C SER A 24 4.11 2.56 4.49
N PHE A 25 4.65 1.98 5.57
CA PHE A 25 6.02 2.24 6.01
C PHE A 25 7.04 1.66 5.04
N GLY A 26 6.91 0.40 4.65
CA GLY A 26 7.81 -0.22 3.67
C GLY A 26 7.79 0.50 2.31
N THR A 27 6.64 1.03 1.89
CA THR A 27 6.56 1.91 0.70
C THR A 27 7.40 3.17 0.87
N THR A 28 7.44 3.74 2.07
CA THR A 28 8.29 4.90 2.37
C THR A 28 9.76 4.51 2.24
N GLU A 29 10.17 3.41 2.87
CA GLU A 29 11.55 2.92 2.82
C GLU A 29 11.98 2.59 1.37
N GLU A 30 11.09 1.98 0.58
CA GLU A 30 11.33 1.73 -0.85
C GLU A 30 11.61 3.02 -1.62
N ILE A 31 10.80 4.07 -1.41
CA ILE A 31 10.95 5.36 -2.09
C ILE A 31 12.27 6.05 -1.74
N PHE A 32 12.73 5.88 -0.49
CA PHE A 32 14.00 6.43 -0.04
C PHE A 32 15.20 5.53 -0.35
N GLY A 33 14.99 4.35 -0.95
CA GLY A 33 16.06 3.41 -1.26
C GLY A 33 16.66 2.74 -0.01
N GLU A 34 15.89 2.65 1.06
CA GLU A 34 16.30 2.12 2.37
C GLU A 34 16.07 0.60 2.49
N LEU A 35 15.32 0.01 1.56
CA LEU A 35 15.11 -1.43 1.51
C LEU A 35 16.21 -2.15 0.72
N ASN A 36 16.65 -3.29 1.25
CA ASN A 36 17.42 -4.28 0.48
C ASN A 36 16.50 -5.14 -0.39
N GLU A 37 17.07 -6.00 -1.23
CA GLU A 37 16.32 -6.88 -2.15
C GLU A 37 15.24 -7.70 -1.43
N HIS A 38 15.57 -8.30 -0.28
CA HIS A 38 14.62 -9.08 0.50
C HIS A 38 13.46 -8.24 1.06
N GLY A 39 13.74 -7.00 1.47
CA GLY A 39 12.75 -6.04 1.91
C GLY A 39 11.76 -5.68 0.78
N ILE A 40 12.28 -5.45 -0.43
CA ILE A 40 11.47 -5.20 -1.62
C ILE A 40 10.59 -6.40 -1.96
N GLU A 41 11.15 -7.62 -1.95
CA GLU A 41 10.38 -8.85 -2.19
C GLU A 41 9.23 -9.02 -1.20
N ARG A 42 9.51 -8.82 0.09
CA ARG A 42 8.50 -8.91 1.16
C ARG A 42 7.41 -7.85 0.99
N LEU A 43 7.78 -6.61 0.67
CA LEU A 43 6.84 -5.52 0.45
C LEU A 43 5.92 -5.82 -0.75
N ASN A 44 6.49 -6.31 -1.85
CA ASN A 44 5.73 -6.69 -3.04
C ASN A 44 4.78 -7.86 -2.79
N LEU A 45 5.18 -8.85 -1.98
CA LEU A 45 4.30 -9.91 -1.53
C LEU A 45 3.09 -9.36 -0.75
N LEU A 46 3.32 -8.45 0.20
CA LEU A 46 2.24 -7.84 0.99
C LEU A 46 1.28 -7.02 0.12
N ARG A 47 1.80 -6.21 -0.82
CA ARG A 47 0.98 -5.49 -1.80
C ARG A 47 0.16 -6.44 -2.67
N SER A 48 0.76 -7.53 -3.15
CA SER A 48 0.04 -8.54 -3.94
C SER A 48 -1.12 -9.18 -3.17
N ILE A 49 -0.91 -9.49 -1.89
CA ILE A 49 -1.98 -10.02 -1.01
C ILE A 49 -3.06 -8.96 -0.80
N MET A 50 -2.68 -7.71 -0.50
CA MET A 50 -3.62 -6.61 -0.34
C MET A 50 -4.45 -6.37 -1.60
N ALA A 51 -3.82 -6.39 -2.78
CA ALA A 51 -4.49 -6.26 -4.06
C ALA A 51 -5.54 -7.34 -4.31
N LYS A 52 -5.21 -8.59 -3.96
CA LYS A 52 -6.15 -9.71 -4.03
C LYS A 52 -7.35 -9.48 -3.10
N PHE A 53 -7.14 -8.95 -1.90
CA PHE A 53 -8.24 -8.62 -1.00
C PHE A 53 -9.11 -7.48 -1.51
N ILE A 54 -8.50 -6.40 -2.00
CA ILE A 54 -9.23 -5.27 -2.60
C ILE A 54 -10.17 -5.78 -3.70
N ARG A 55 -9.66 -6.60 -4.63
CA ARG A 55 -10.46 -7.19 -5.71
C ARG A 55 -11.53 -8.15 -5.19
N LYS A 56 -11.16 -9.07 -4.31
CA LYS A 56 -12.07 -10.10 -3.77
C LYS A 56 -13.27 -9.49 -3.05
N PHE A 57 -13.08 -8.37 -2.36
CA PHE A 57 -14.11 -7.68 -1.60
C PHE A 57 -14.65 -6.42 -2.29
N SER A 58 -14.25 -6.17 -3.54
CA SER A 58 -14.68 -5.00 -4.34
C SER A 58 -14.49 -3.67 -3.62
N LEU A 59 -13.32 -3.49 -3.00
CA LEU A 59 -12.98 -2.31 -2.19
C LEU A 59 -12.40 -1.17 -3.02
N GLU A 60 -12.21 -1.32 -4.34
CA GLU A 60 -11.56 -0.32 -5.19
C GLU A 60 -12.27 1.04 -5.13
N LYS A 61 -13.59 1.04 -4.97
CA LYS A 61 -14.40 2.27 -4.88
C LYS A 61 -14.55 2.81 -3.45
N GLN A 62 -14.08 2.05 -2.45
CA GLN A 62 -14.20 2.40 -1.03
C GLN A 62 -12.89 2.98 -0.49
N LEU A 63 -11.76 2.62 -1.10
CA LEU A 63 -10.45 3.18 -0.78
C LEU A 63 -10.23 4.45 -1.60
N ASP A 64 -9.84 5.53 -0.92
CA ASP A 64 -9.45 6.76 -1.59
C ASP A 64 -8.07 6.62 -2.26
N GLU A 65 -7.82 7.46 -3.26
CA GLU A 65 -6.60 7.44 -4.06
C GLU A 65 -5.35 7.72 -3.24
N GLN A 66 -5.45 8.55 -2.19
CA GLN A 66 -4.34 8.84 -1.30
C GLN A 66 -3.95 7.59 -0.50
N THR A 67 -4.92 6.82 -0.01
CA THR A 67 -4.71 5.55 0.67
C THR A 67 -4.03 4.54 -0.25
N LEU A 68 -4.48 4.42 -1.50
CA LEU A 68 -3.84 3.57 -2.51
C LEU A 68 -2.40 4.01 -2.79
N LEU A 69 -2.13 5.32 -2.86
CA LEU A 69 -0.79 5.88 -3.04
C LEU A 69 0.12 5.63 -1.82
N LEU A 70 -0.42 5.74 -0.61
CA LEU A 70 0.31 5.46 0.62
C LEU A 70 0.74 3.99 0.70
N LEU A 71 -0.09 3.09 0.22
CA LEU A 71 0.19 1.66 0.17
C LEU A 71 1.07 1.25 -1.03
N GLY A 72 1.33 2.17 -1.96
CA GLY A 72 2.05 1.87 -3.20
C GLY A 72 1.31 0.89 -4.11
N MET A 73 -0.02 0.99 -4.12
CA MET A 73 -0.93 0.18 -4.93
C MET A 73 -1.09 0.82 -6.32
N ASP A 74 0.03 1.01 -7.01
CA ASP A 74 0.15 1.75 -8.27
C ASP A 74 -0.66 1.16 -9.44
N GLU A 75 -1.00 -0.14 -9.38
CA GLU A 75 -1.90 -0.80 -10.32
C GLU A 75 -3.36 -0.31 -10.26
N PHE A 76 -3.76 0.32 -9.15
CA PHE A 76 -5.09 0.92 -8.98
C PHE A 76 -5.10 2.44 -9.22
N LEU A 77 -3.94 3.01 -9.55
CA LEU A 77 -3.76 4.45 -9.78
C LEU A 77 -3.46 4.70 -11.26
N THR A 78 -4.28 5.54 -11.88
CA THR A 78 -4.00 6.02 -13.24
C THR A 78 -2.85 7.03 -13.23
N ASP A 79 -2.21 7.22 -14.38
CA ASP A 79 -1.14 8.23 -14.51
C ASP A 79 -1.64 9.65 -14.24
N ASP A 80 -2.91 9.94 -14.55
CA ASP A 80 -3.52 11.24 -14.27
C ASP A 80 -3.67 11.48 -12.77
N ILE A 81 -4.05 10.45 -12.01
CA ILE A 81 -4.10 10.52 -10.54
C ILE A 81 -2.71 10.76 -9.99
N LEU A 82 -1.70 10.00 -10.44
CA LEU A 82 -0.32 10.18 -10.00
C LEU A 82 0.21 11.59 -10.35
N LYS A 83 -0.03 12.09 -11.56
CA LYS A 83 0.32 13.45 -11.97
C LYS A 83 -0.34 14.51 -11.09
N SER A 84 -1.59 14.29 -10.67
CA SER A 84 -2.30 15.22 -9.79
C SER A 84 -1.62 15.33 -8.41
N PHE A 85 -1.20 14.20 -7.82
CA PHE A 85 -0.43 14.20 -6.56
C PHE A 85 0.98 14.78 -6.72
N SER A 86 1.64 14.51 -7.85
CA SER A 86 2.97 15.07 -8.19
C SER A 86 2.94 16.60 -8.30
N ALA A 87 1.86 17.17 -8.85
CA ALA A 87 1.65 18.61 -8.96
C ALA A 87 1.16 19.28 -7.67
N GLY A 88 0.81 18.50 -6.64
CA GLY A 88 0.28 18.98 -5.37
C GLY A 88 1.30 19.65 -4.45
N ASN A 89 0.81 20.24 -3.35
CA ASN A 89 1.62 20.91 -2.34
C ASN A 89 2.08 20.01 -1.18
N ASN A 90 1.57 18.78 -1.09
CA ASN A 90 1.98 17.81 -0.08
C ASN A 90 3.26 17.09 -0.52
N ASN A 91 4.40 17.51 0.04
CA ASN A 91 5.71 16.94 -0.29
C ASN A 91 5.80 15.42 -0.13
N HIS A 92 5.09 14.82 0.84
CA HIS A 92 5.11 13.37 1.02
C HIS A 92 4.37 12.65 -0.10
N LEU A 93 3.19 13.14 -0.49
CA LEU A 93 2.40 12.54 -1.58
C LEU A 93 3.07 12.78 -2.93
N LYS A 94 3.67 13.96 -3.13
CA LYS A 94 4.44 14.28 -4.33
C LYS A 94 5.58 13.29 -4.56
N LYS A 95 6.45 13.09 -3.56
CA LYS A 95 7.58 12.14 -3.67
C LYS A 95 7.12 10.72 -4.00
N ARG A 96 6.02 10.28 -3.38
CA ARG A 96 5.41 8.97 -3.66
C ARG A 96 4.94 8.89 -5.11
N ALA A 97 4.20 9.89 -5.57
CA ALA A 97 3.69 9.92 -6.94
C ALA A 97 4.81 9.98 -7.98
N ASP A 98 5.82 10.81 -7.78
CA ASP A 98 6.99 10.92 -8.65
C ASP A 98 7.73 9.58 -8.76
N TYR A 99 7.91 8.87 -7.63
CA TYR A 99 8.51 7.55 -7.62
C TYR A 99 7.73 6.55 -8.49
N PHE A 100 6.41 6.44 -8.32
CA PHE A 100 5.60 5.50 -9.08
C PHE A 100 5.43 5.88 -10.55
N LEU A 101 5.45 7.18 -10.89
CA LEU A 101 5.52 7.62 -12.29
C LEU A 101 6.82 7.17 -12.95
N ASN A 102 7.96 7.35 -12.27
CA ASN A 102 9.26 6.92 -12.80
C ASN A 102 9.38 5.40 -12.91
N ARG A 103 8.74 4.64 -12.00
CA ARG A 103 8.75 3.17 -12.04
C ARG A 103 7.95 2.60 -13.22
N LYS A 104 6.96 3.34 -13.72
CA LYS A 104 6.11 2.95 -14.87
C LYS A 104 6.72 3.31 -16.23
N ALA A 105 7.69 4.23 -16.27
CA ALA A 105 8.36 4.71 -17.48
C ALA A 105 9.40 3.72 -18.01
#